data_AF-A0A819QBP2-F1
#
_entry.id   AF-A0A819QBP2-F1
#
_cell.length_a   1.000
_cell.length_b   1.000
_cell.length_c   1.000
_cell.angle_alpha   90.00
_cell.angle_beta   90.00
_cell.angle_gamma   90.00
#
_symmetry.space_group_name_H-M   'P 1'
#
loop_
_entity.id
_entity.type
_entity.pdbx_description
1 polymer ?
#
loop_
_entity_poly.entity_id
_entity_poly.type
_entity_poly.pdbx_seq_one_letter_code
_entity_poly.pdbx_strand_id
1 'polypeptide(L)' 'FRSICQWIIKNLFEMLGKDSLIMECVIGTGSALMRNEVLQRELKARVQCPVIFNEYSDAAYGAALFALIQ' A
#
# COMPACT_ATOMS: atom_id res chain seq x y z
N PHE A 1 5.95 13.67 -13.72
CA PHE A 1 4.97 12.70 -13.15
C PHE A 1 5.62 11.68 -12.23
N ARG A 2 6.60 10.90 -12.71
CA ARG A 2 7.34 9.91 -11.87
C ARG A 2 7.89 10.49 -10.56
N SER A 3 8.49 11.68 -10.60
CA SER A 3 9.06 12.35 -9.42
C SER A 3 8.01 12.62 -8.32
N ILE A 4 6.75 12.86 -8.69
CA ILE A 4 5.64 13.04 -7.74
C ILE A 4 5.30 11.70 -7.09
N CYS A 5 5.20 10.62 -7.86
CA CYS A 5 4.97 9.27 -7.33
C CYS A 5 6.08 8.86 -6.37
N GLN A 6 7.35 9.09 -6.74
CA GLN A 6 8.50 8.84 -5.89
C GLN A 6 8.42 9.62 -4.57
N TRP A 7 8.00 10.88 -4.62
CA TRP A 7 7.87 11.72 -3.43
C TRP A 7 6.71 11.27 -2.52
N ILE A 8 5.56 10.89 -3.10
CA ILE A 8 4.42 10.32 -2.35
C ILE A 8 4.89 9.08 -1.57
N ILE A 9 5.57 8.15 -2.25
CA ILE A 9 6.11 6.94 -1.63
C ILE A 9 7.09 7.30 -0.51
N LYS A 10 8.04 8.20 -0.78
CA LYS A 10 9.00 8.65 0.24
C LYS A 10 8.28 9.21 1.48
N ASN A 11 7.31 10.09 1.29
CA ASN A 11 6.57 10.73 2.39
C ASN A 11 5.79 9.71 3.24
N LEU A 12 5.14 8.72 2.59
CA LEU A 12 4.46 7.63 3.30
C LEU A 12 5.43 6.83 4.19
N PHE A 13 6.63 6.52 3.69
CA PHE A 13 7.63 5.80 4.49
C PHE A 13 8.24 6.65 5.61
N GLU A 14 8.32 7.97 5.44
CA GLU A 14 8.71 8.87 6.52
C GLU A 14 7.65 8.90 7.64
N MET A 15 6.35 8.84 7.29
CA MET A 15 5.26 8.77 8.25
C MET A 15 5.24 7.46 9.06
N LEU A 16 5.70 6.35 8.46
CA LEU A 16 5.83 5.05 9.15
C LEU A 16 6.99 5.03 10.17
N GLY A 17 7.93 5.95 10.09
CA GLY A 17 9.06 6.01 11.03
C GLY A 17 9.89 4.72 11.08
N LYS A 18 10.29 4.33 12.30
CA LYS A 18 11.13 3.14 12.54
C LYS A 18 10.41 1.82 12.24
N ASP A 19 9.09 1.82 12.21
CA ASP A 19 8.28 0.63 11.96
C ASP A 19 8.40 0.14 10.51
N SER A 20 8.86 1.00 9.60
CA SER A 20 9.18 0.63 8.23
C SER A 20 10.30 -0.42 8.10
N LEU A 21 11.13 -0.62 9.13
CA LEU A 21 12.21 -1.62 9.12
C LEU A 21 11.76 -3.06 9.35
N ILE A 22 10.57 -3.27 9.93
CA ILE A 22 10.08 -4.59 10.34
C ILE A 22 8.86 -5.06 9.52
N MET A 23 8.58 -4.40 8.40
CA MET A 23 7.41 -4.76 7.57
C MET A 23 7.62 -6.12 6.90
N GLU A 24 6.71 -7.04 7.16
CA GLU A 24 6.72 -8.37 6.56
C GLU A 24 6.06 -8.40 5.18
N CYS A 25 5.10 -7.50 4.92
CA CYS A 25 4.36 -7.41 3.67
C CYS A 25 3.72 -6.03 3.52
N VAL A 26 3.55 -5.56 2.28
CA VAL A 26 2.73 -4.40 1.95
C VAL A 26 1.51 -4.85 1.16
N ILE A 27 0.33 -4.53 1.68
CA ILE A 27 -0.95 -4.72 0.97
C ILE A 27 -1.33 -3.38 0.35
N GLY A 28 -1.20 -3.29 -0.98
CA GLY A 28 -1.63 -2.14 -1.76
C GLY A 28 -3.09 -2.27 -2.17
N THR A 29 -3.93 -1.36 -1.69
CA THR A 29 -5.34 -1.24 -2.10
C THR A 29 -5.67 0.19 -2.53
N GLY A 30 -6.87 0.39 -3.07
CA GLY A 30 -7.40 1.68 -3.49
C GLY A 30 -7.12 1.98 -4.96
N SER A 31 -8.12 2.57 -5.63
CA SER A 31 -8.11 2.82 -7.07
C SER A 31 -6.92 3.67 -7.53
N ALA A 32 -6.46 4.62 -6.72
CA ALA A 32 -5.33 5.50 -7.04
C ALA A 32 -4.00 4.74 -7.18
N LEU A 33 -3.76 3.72 -6.36
CA LEU A 33 -2.58 2.87 -6.43
C LEU A 33 -2.75 1.77 -7.49
N MET A 34 -3.92 1.12 -7.50
CA MET A 34 -4.20 -0.01 -8.40
C MET A 34 -4.15 0.39 -9.88
N ARG A 35 -4.54 1.61 -10.23
CA ARG A 35 -4.57 2.10 -11.62
C ARG A 35 -3.34 2.89 -12.04
N ASN A 36 -2.33 3.01 -11.17
CA ASN A 36 -1.13 3.82 -11.43
C ASN A 36 0.13 2.97 -11.40
N GLU A 37 0.53 2.44 -12.55
CA GLU A 37 1.73 1.60 -12.68
C GLU A 37 3.02 2.32 -12.24
N VAL A 38 3.11 3.64 -12.43
CA VAL A 38 4.29 4.40 -12.03
C VAL A 38 4.40 4.40 -10.51
N LEU A 39 3.29 4.62 -9.81
CA LEU A 39 3.26 4.57 -8.35
C LEU A 39 3.56 3.16 -7.82
N GLN A 40 3.03 2.12 -8.49
CA GLN A 40 3.35 0.73 -8.13
C GLN A 40 4.83 0.39 -8.28
N ARG A 41 5.48 0.86 -9.36
CA ARG A 41 6.92 0.67 -9.58
C ARG A 41 7.75 1.38 -8.52
N GLU A 42 7.42 2.63 -8.19
CA GLU A 42 8.11 3.37 -7.14
C GLU A 42 7.93 2.73 -5.75
N LEU A 43 6.74 2.20 -5.44
CA LEU A 43 6.49 1.45 -4.20
C LEU A 43 7.37 0.18 -4.14
N LYS A 44 7.33 -0.65 -5.19
CA LYS A 44 8.13 -1.88 -5.29
C LYS A 44 9.63 -1.62 -5.22
N ALA A 45 10.11 -0.49 -5.74
CA ALA A 45 11.51 -0.11 -5.68
C ALA A 45 11.95 0.31 -4.26
N ARG A 46 11.02 0.74 -3.40
CA ARG A 46 11.33 1.27 -2.07
C ARG A 46 11.36 0.22 -0.96
N VAL A 47 10.64 -0.89 -1.14
CA VAL A 47 10.48 -1.95 -0.13
C VAL A 47 11.21 -3.22 -0.52
N GLN A 48 11.62 -3.99 0.49
CA GLN A 48 12.26 -5.30 0.30
C GLN A 48 11.32 -6.48 0.59
N CYS A 49 10.15 -6.20 1.17
CA CYS A 49 9.14 -7.21 1.44
C CYS A 49 8.20 -7.42 0.24
N PRO A 50 7.43 -8.52 0.20
CA PRO A 50 6.40 -8.72 -0.80
C PRO A 50 5.40 -7.56 -0.84
N VAL A 51 5.00 -7.19 -2.07
CA VAL A 51 3.92 -6.23 -2.31
C VAL A 51 2.78 -6.98 -2.99
N ILE A 52 1.64 -7.04 -2.31
CA ILE A 52 0.42 -7.67 -2.81
C ILE A 52 -0.57 -6.57 -3.16
N PHE A 53 -1.02 -6.56 -4.40
CA PHE A 53 -2.06 -5.66 -4.86
C PHE A 53 -3.40 -6.38 -4.84
N ASN A 54 -4.36 -5.88 -4.05
CA ASN A 54 -5.66 -6.53 -3.85
C ASN A 54 -6.81 -5.59 -4.19
N GLU A 55 -7.50 -5.88 -5.30
CA GLU A 55 -8.65 -5.10 -5.79
C GLU A 55 -9.93 -5.31 -4.98
N TYR A 56 -10.03 -6.39 -4.21
CA TYR A 56 -11.24 -6.79 -3.48
C TYR A 56 -11.12 -6.54 -1.98
N SER A 57 -10.32 -5.55 -1.59
CA SER A 57 -10.13 -5.18 -0.19
C SER A 57 -10.43 -3.71 0.02
N ASP A 58 -11.49 -3.41 0.76
CA ASP A 58 -11.77 -2.07 1.22
C ASP A 58 -12.33 -2.10 2.65
N ALA A 59 -12.56 -0.90 3.20
CA ALA A 59 -13.07 -0.77 4.55
C ALA A 59 -14.48 -1.36 4.71
N ALA A 60 -15.32 -1.32 3.68
CA ALA A 60 -16.68 -1.85 3.72
C ALA A 60 -16.67 -3.39 3.76
N TYR A 61 -15.83 -4.02 2.95
CA TYR A 61 -15.58 -5.47 3.00
C TYR A 61 -15.08 -5.89 4.38
N GLY A 62 -14.11 -5.16 4.94
CA GLY A 62 -13.60 -5.43 6.29
C GLY A 62 -14.69 -5.32 7.36
N ALA A 63 -15.54 -4.30 7.29
CA ALA A 63 -16.65 -4.12 8.22
C ALA A 63 -17.69 -5.24 8.11
N ALA A 64 -18.06 -5.64 6.89
CA ALA A 64 -18.99 -6.74 6.65
C ALA A 64 -18.42 -8.09 7.15
N LEU A 65 -17.13 -8.35 6.89
CA LEU A 65 -16.47 -9.56 7.37
C LEU A 65 -16.48 -9.62 8.90
N PHE A 66 -16.18 -8.52 9.58
CA PHE A 66 -16.25 -8.46 11.04
C PHE A 66 -17.66 -8.75 11.56
N ALA A 67 -18.68 -8.19 10.92
CA ALA A 67 -20.09 -8.43 11.30
C ALA A 67 -20.55 -9.88 11.11
N LEU A 68 -19.90 -10.66 10.24
CA LEU A 68 -20.21 -12.09 10.02
C LEU A 68 -19.48 -13.04 10.99
N ILE A 69 -18.40 -12.57 11.62
CA ILE A 69 -17.56 -13.39 12.53
C ILE A 69 -17.90 -13.11 14.01
N GLN A 70 -18.75 -12.10 14.29
CA GLN A 70 -19.39 -11.90 15.60
C GLN A 70 -20.57 -12.84 15.80
#